data_AF-A0A516Q5D8-F1
#
_entry.id   AF-A0A516Q5D8-F1
#
_cell.length_a   1.000
_cell.length_b   1.000
_cell.length_c   1.000
_cell.angle_alpha   90.00
_cell.angle_beta   90.00
_cell.angle_gamma   90.00
#
_symmetry.space_group_name_H-M   'P 1'
#
loop_
_entity.id
_entity.type
_entity.pdbx_description
1 polymer ?
#
loop_
_entity_poly.entity_id
_entity_poly.type
_entity_poly.pdbx_seq_one_letter_code
_entity_poly.pdbx_strand_id
1 'polypeptide(L)'
;MSATALLERLITEGIRQLDHPGITFRGPENDRRAALAAGPDVWEVVGRLSELDGSAEHRIALLADEVELHPRLIRLAVDYAAAYRDEIEERIESNRAAATAARQAVENRQALLA
;
A
#
# COMPACT_ATOMS: atom_id res chain seq x y z
N MET A 1 5.56 -3.41 22.61
CA MET A 1 6.05 -2.02 22.66
C MET A 1 6.36 -1.52 24.07
N SER A 2 7.37 -0.66 24.25
CA SER A 2 7.45 0.25 25.41
C SER A 2 6.57 1.48 25.18
N ALA A 3 6.21 2.22 26.24
CA ALA A 3 5.46 3.48 26.10
C ALA A 3 6.22 4.52 25.24
N THR A 4 7.56 4.57 25.36
CA THR A 4 8.41 5.47 24.56
C THR A 4 8.36 5.12 23.07
N ALA A 5 8.50 3.83 22.73
CA ALA A 5 8.43 3.38 21.33
C ALA A 5 7.04 3.65 20.72
N LEU A 6 5.98 3.56 21.53
CA LEU A 6 4.64 3.96 21.10
C LEU A 6 4.55 5.45 20.81
N LEU A 7 5.10 6.28 21.69
CA LEU A 7 5.10 7.73 21.52
C LEU A 7 5.87 8.16 20.26
N GLU A 8 7.07 7.64 20.05
CA GLU A 8 7.89 7.93 18.87
C GLU A 8 7.17 7.58 17.56
N ARG A 9 6.50 6.42 17.54
CA ARG A 9 5.70 6.01 16.39
C ARG A 9 4.53 6.96 16.15
N LEU A 10 3.76 7.30 17.19
CA LEU A 10 2.61 8.20 17.05
C LEU A 10 3.03 9.60 16.59
N ILE A 11 4.19 10.10 17.04
CA ILE A 11 4.76 11.37 16.56
C ILE A 11 5.11 11.26 15.08
N THR A 12 5.82 10.19 14.69
CA THR A 12 6.23 9.98 13.30
C THR A 12 5.01 9.89 12.38
N GLU A 13 4.04 9.05 12.73
CA GLU A 13 2.79 8.92 11.98
C GLU A 13 2.05 10.26 11.91
N GLY A 14 1.93 10.98 13.04
CA GLY A 14 1.28 12.28 13.10
C GLY A 14 1.91 13.33 12.18
N ILE A 15 3.24 13.42 12.13
CA ILE A 15 3.95 14.33 11.21
C ILE A 15 3.62 13.99 9.76
N ARG A 16 3.68 12.69 9.40
CA ARG A 16 3.37 12.25 8.03
C ARG A 16 1.92 12.55 7.63
N GLN A 17 0.98 12.48 8.57
CA GLN A 17 -0.43 12.85 8.32
C GLN A 17 -0.61 14.35 8.13
N LEU A 18 0.19 15.19 8.81
CA LEU A 18 0.19 16.63 8.60
C LEU A 18 0.74 17.00 7.22
N ASP A 19 1.81 16.32 6.79
CA ASP A 19 2.41 16.52 5.46
C ASP A 19 1.53 16.00 4.32
N HIS A 20 0.76 14.94 4.57
CA HIS A 20 -0.14 14.32 3.61
C HIS A 20 -1.58 14.18 4.14
N PRO A 21 -2.36 15.29 4.20
CA PRO A 21 -3.73 15.26 4.69
C PRO A 21 -4.61 14.27 3.91
N GLY A 22 -5.19 13.31 4.64
CA GLY A 22 -5.98 12.22 4.07
C GLY A 22 -5.27 10.86 4.09
N ILE A 23 -4.01 10.82 4.51
CA ILE A 23 -3.32 9.57 4.87
C ILE A 23 -3.62 9.21 6.33
N THR A 24 -3.79 7.92 6.59
CA THR A 24 -3.89 7.32 7.91
C THR A 24 -2.93 6.14 8.03
N PHE A 25 -2.68 5.69 9.25
CA PHE A 25 -1.88 4.50 9.52
C PHE A 25 -2.76 3.42 10.16
N ARG A 26 -2.78 2.22 9.59
CA ARG A 26 -3.58 1.08 10.05
C ARG A 26 -2.75 -0.21 10.13
N GLY A 27 -3.31 -1.25 10.75
CA GLY A 27 -2.62 -2.53 10.98
C GLY A 27 -2.00 -2.68 12.37
N PRO A 28 -1.51 -3.89 12.70
CA PRO A 28 -0.92 -4.21 14.00
C PRO A 28 0.42 -3.48 14.20
N GLU A 29 0.96 -3.52 15.42
CA GLU A 29 2.21 -2.86 15.82
C GLU A 29 3.38 -3.15 14.85
N ASN A 30 3.51 -4.40 14.40
CA ASN A 30 4.59 -4.85 13.53
C ASN A 30 4.27 -4.77 12.02
N ASP A 31 3.09 -4.27 11.65
CA ASP A 31 2.70 -4.07 10.25
C ASP A 31 1.79 -2.83 10.13
N ARG A 32 2.33 -1.70 10.61
CA ARG A 32 1.70 -0.39 10.46
C ARG A 32 1.89 0.10 9.02
N ARG A 33 0.79 0.44 8.36
CA ARG A 33 0.74 0.73 6.92
C ARG A 33 0.05 2.06 6.66
N ALA A 34 0.64 2.86 5.80
CA ALA A 34 -0.02 4.04 5.26
C ALA A 34 -1.20 3.65 4.36
N ALA A 35 -2.34 4.31 4.55
CA ALA A 35 -3.57 4.09 3.83
C ALA A 35 -4.31 5.39 3.56
N LEU A 36 -5.17 5.40 2.56
CA LEU A 36 -6.15 6.47 2.40
C LEU A 36 -7.15 6.39 3.56
N ALA A 37 -7.52 7.53 4.16
CA ALA A 37 -8.39 7.60 5.34
C ALA A 37 -9.71 6.85 5.16
N ALA A 38 -10.25 6.89 3.94
CA ALA A 38 -11.32 6.01 3.48
C ALA A 38 -10.86 5.38 2.16
N GLY A 39 -10.35 4.14 2.23
CA GLY A 39 -9.88 3.44 1.05
C GLY A 39 -8.77 2.41 1.29
N PRO A 40 -8.06 2.03 0.23
CA PRO A 40 -6.99 1.04 0.25
C PRO A 40 -5.71 1.56 0.94
N ASP A 41 -4.77 0.65 1.17
CA ASP A 41 -3.41 0.99 1.54
C ASP A 41 -2.73 1.74 0.38
N VAL A 42 -1.78 2.61 0.70
CA VAL A 42 -1.02 3.34 -0.32
C VAL A 42 -0.25 2.37 -1.22
N TRP A 43 0.33 1.31 -0.64
CA TRP A 43 1.07 0.32 -1.42
C TRP A 43 0.18 -0.43 -2.41
N GLU A 44 -1.12 -0.66 -2.09
CA GLU A 44 -2.07 -1.32 -2.99
C GLU A 44 -2.36 -0.43 -4.22
N VAL A 45 -2.57 0.87 -3.99
CA VAL A 45 -2.80 1.85 -5.07
C VAL A 45 -1.59 1.91 -5.99
N VAL A 46 -0.39 2.04 -5.43
CA VAL A 46 0.86 2.18 -6.19
C VAL A 46 1.21 0.88 -6.91
N GLY A 47 1.05 -0.26 -6.23
CA GLY A 47 1.24 -1.58 -6.81
C GLY A 47 0.33 -1.78 -8.02
N ARG A 48 -0.97 -1.48 -7.87
CA ARG A 48 -1.94 -1.58 -8.97
C ARG A 48 -1.60 -0.62 -10.13
N LEU A 49 -1.27 0.64 -9.85
CA LEU A 49 -0.85 1.60 -10.88
C LEU A 49 0.39 1.12 -11.66
N SER A 50 1.31 0.38 -11.03
CA SER A 50 2.52 -0.13 -11.68
C SER A 50 2.24 -1.24 -12.69
N GLU A 51 1.08 -1.88 -12.61
CA GLU A 51 0.62 -2.94 -13.51
C GLU A 51 -0.23 -2.43 -14.67
N LEU A 52 -0.63 -1.16 -14.63
CA LEU A 52 -1.42 -0.52 -15.68
C LEU A 52 -0.51 0.09 -16.74
N ASP A 53 -0.97 0.03 -17.99
CA ASP A 53 -0.29 0.60 -19.15
C ASP A 53 -0.79 2.01 -19.50
N GLY A 54 0.02 2.75 -20.27
CA GLY A 54 -0.34 4.07 -20.80
C GLY A 54 0.18 5.26 -19.97
N SER A 55 -0.33 6.44 -20.26
CA SER A 55 0.11 7.68 -19.60
C SER A 55 -0.26 7.70 -18.11
N ALA A 56 0.43 8.51 -17.31
CA ALA A 56 0.14 8.63 -15.87
C ALA A 56 -1.34 8.97 -15.60
N GLU A 57 -1.89 9.96 -16.31
CA GLU A 57 -3.28 10.38 -16.16
C GLU A 57 -4.28 9.32 -16.65
N HIS A 58 -3.93 8.56 -17.69
CA HIS A 58 -4.76 7.44 -18.13
C HIS A 58 -4.85 6.35 -17.06
N ARG A 59 -3.72 5.96 -16.47
CA ARG A 59 -3.66 4.95 -15.40
C ARG A 59 -4.41 5.40 -14.15
N ILE A 60 -4.28 6.68 -13.78
CA ILE A 60 -5.03 7.28 -12.66
C ILE A 60 -6.54 7.23 -12.94
N ALA A 61 -6.98 7.62 -14.15
CA ALA A 61 -8.39 7.59 -14.51
C ALA A 61 -8.96 6.16 -14.54
N LEU A 62 -8.19 5.21 -15.09
CA LEU A 62 -8.56 3.80 -15.13
C LEU A 62 -8.71 3.23 -13.72
N LEU A 63 -7.71 3.43 -12.85
CA LEU A 63 -7.79 2.95 -11.47
C LEU A 63 -8.92 3.64 -10.69
N ALA A 64 -9.14 4.94 -10.89
CA ALA A 64 -10.24 5.66 -10.25
C ALA A 64 -11.60 5.02 -10.54
N ASP A 65 -11.81 4.59 -11.78
CA ASP A 65 -13.01 3.87 -12.21
C ASP A 65 -13.05 2.46 -11.62
N GLU A 66 -11.95 1.70 -11.67
CA GLU A 66 -11.87 0.32 -11.16
C GLU A 66 -12.21 0.19 -9.67
N VAL A 67 -11.77 1.15 -8.83
CA VAL A 67 -11.93 1.08 -7.38
C VAL A 67 -12.89 2.13 -6.80
N GLU A 68 -13.67 2.79 -7.66
CA GLU A 68 -14.64 3.83 -7.29
C GLU A 68 -14.03 4.93 -6.39
N LEU A 69 -12.78 5.32 -6.65
CA LEU A 69 -12.08 6.37 -5.91
C LEU A 69 -11.98 7.64 -6.75
N HIS A 70 -12.14 8.80 -6.10
CA HIS A 70 -11.85 10.06 -6.77
C HIS A 70 -10.35 10.11 -7.18
N PRO A 71 -10.00 10.51 -8.42
CA PRO A 71 -8.61 10.62 -8.90
C PRO A 71 -7.65 11.42 -8.01
N ARG A 72 -8.17 12.28 -7.13
CA ARG A 72 -7.37 13.09 -6.21
C ARG A 72 -6.79 12.24 -5.08
N LEU A 73 -7.49 11.18 -4.66
CA LEU A 73 -7.00 10.25 -3.65
C LEU A 73 -5.89 9.36 -4.20
N ILE A 74 -5.98 8.98 -5.48
CA ILE A 74 -4.91 8.25 -6.16
C ILE A 74 -3.65 9.11 -6.26
N ARG A 75 -3.79 10.39 -6.63
CA ARG A 75 -2.66 11.34 -6.64
C ARG A 75 -2.07 11.52 -5.24
N LEU A 76 -2.90 11.66 -4.20
CA LEU A 76 -2.42 11.72 -2.81
C LEU A 76 -1.60 10.48 -2.42
N ALA A 77 -2.04 9.28 -2.81
CA ALA A 77 -1.29 8.05 -2.57
C ALA A 77 0.06 8.05 -3.32
N VAL A 78 0.09 8.52 -4.57
CA VAL A 78 1.33 8.68 -5.36
C VAL A 78 2.28 9.70 -4.72
N ASP A 79 1.76 10.84 -4.25
CA ASP A 79 2.55 11.88 -3.59
C ASP A 79 3.17 11.37 -2.28
N TYR A 80 2.39 10.64 -1.47
CA TYR A 80 2.91 9.98 -0.27
C TYR A 80 3.98 8.94 -0.64
N ALA A 81 3.74 8.11 -1.64
CA ALA A 81 4.69 7.09 -2.07
C ALA A 81 5.98 7.69 -2.65
N ALA A 82 5.93 8.87 -3.27
CA ALA A 82 7.12 9.56 -3.71
C ALA A 82 8.00 10.03 -2.54
N ALA A 83 7.38 10.44 -1.42
CA ALA A 83 8.09 10.84 -0.20
C ALA A 83 8.62 9.65 0.62
N TYR A 84 7.96 8.49 0.55
CA TYR A 84 8.29 7.28 1.32
C TYR A 84 8.48 6.07 0.40
N ARG A 85 9.28 6.24 -0.65
CA ARG A 85 9.48 5.25 -1.73
C ARG A 85 9.86 3.87 -1.21
N ASP A 86 10.93 3.79 -0.42
CA ASP A 86 11.52 2.52 0.01
C ASP A 86 10.52 1.68 0.81
N GLU A 87 9.74 2.32 1.70
CA GLU A 87 8.68 1.68 2.48
C GLU A 87 7.59 1.07 1.57
N ILE A 88 7.19 1.79 0.53
CA ILE A 88 6.15 1.34 -0.39
C ILE A 88 6.66 0.23 -1.31
N GLU A 89 7.88 0.37 -1.84
CA GLU A 89 8.51 -0.63 -2.70
C GLU A 89 8.75 -1.95 -1.94
N GLU A 90 9.23 -1.89 -0.69
CA GLU A 90 9.40 -3.07 0.17
C GLU A 90 8.07 -3.81 0.38
N ARG A 91 6.99 -3.09 0.65
CA ARG A 91 5.65 -3.68 0.82
C ARG A 91 5.15 -4.36 -0.45
N ILE A 92 5.30 -3.69 -1.59
CA ILE A 92 4.89 -4.26 -2.88
C ILE A 92 5.66 -5.55 -3.15
N GLU A 93 6.97 -5.54 -2.94
CA GLU A 93 7.81 -6.72 -3.17
C GLU A 93 7.49 -7.86 -2.20
N SER A 94 7.35 -7.55 -0.91
CA SER A 94 6.94 -8.55 0.10
C SER A 94 5.59 -9.17 -0.24
N ASN A 95 4.64 -8.38 -0.75
CA ASN A 95 3.33 -8.89 -1.14
C ASN A 95 3.42 -9.79 -2.39
N ARG A 96 4.20 -9.40 -3.40
CA ARG A 96 4.46 -10.22 -4.60
C ARG A 96 5.14 -11.55 -4.27
N ALA A 97 6.11 -11.53 -3.37
CA ALA A 97 6.77 -12.74 -2.87
C ALA A 97 5.78 -13.67 -2.15
N ALA A 98 4.96 -13.12 -1.25
CA ALA A 98 3.92 -13.87 -0.56
C ALA A 98 2.90 -14.49 -1.52
N ALA A 99 2.44 -13.73 -2.52
CA ALA A 99 1.51 -14.23 -3.54
C ALA A 99 2.12 -15.37 -4.36
N THR A 100 3.42 -15.28 -4.69
CA THR A 100 4.14 -16.34 -5.41
C THR A 100 4.27 -17.61 -4.57
N ALA A 101 4.68 -17.48 -3.30
CA ALA A 101 4.79 -18.60 -2.38
C ALA A 101 3.43 -19.29 -2.16
N ALA A 102 2.34 -18.51 -2.06
CA ALA A 102 0.99 -19.04 -1.92
C ALA A 102 0.57 -19.88 -3.14
N ARG A 103 0.86 -19.41 -4.37
CA ARG A 103 0.58 -20.18 -5.61
C ARG A 103 1.35 -21.50 -5.63
N GLN A 104 2.65 -21.47 -5.35
CA GLN A 104 3.49 -22.68 -5.29
C GLN A 104 2.98 -23.67 -4.23
N ALA A 105 2.54 -23.19 -3.07
CA ALA A 105 1.98 -24.05 -2.04
C ALA A 105 0.68 -24.74 -2.48
N VAL A 106 -0.15 -24.07 -3.27
CA VAL A 106 -1.37 -24.67 -3.85
C VAL A 106 -1.01 -25.73 -4.88
N GLU A 107 -0.08 -25.45 -5.79
CA GLU A 107 0.38 -26.41 -6.81
C GLU A 107 0.99 -27.66 -6.18
N ASN A 108 1.90 -27.48 -5.20
CA ASN A 108 2.51 -28.58 -4.46
C ASN A 108 1.46 -29.42 -3.73
N ARG A 109 0.45 -28.79 -3.13
CA ARG A 109 -0.65 -29.50 -2.46
C ARG A 109 -1.47 -30.32 -3.44
N GLN A 110 -1.76 -29.79 -4.63
CA GLN A 110 -2.49 -30.52 -5.67
C GLN A 110 -1.69 -31.72 -6.16
N ALA A 111 -0.38 -31.55 -6.37
CA ALA A 111 0.51 -32.64 -6.79
C ALA A 111 0.61 -33.78 -5.76
N LEU A 112 0.52 -33.47 -4.46
CA LEU A 112 0.50 -34.48 -3.39
C LEU A 112 -0.83 -35.23 -3.25
N LEU A 113 -1.92 -34.69 -3.82
CA LEU A 113 -3.26 -35.26 -3.74
C LEU A 113 -3.69 -36.00 -5.02
N ALA A 114 -2.86 -35.98 -6.07
CA ALA A 114 -3.05 -36.68 -7.34
C ALA A 114 -2.42 -38.08 -7.31
#